data_AF-A0A937F511-F1
#
_entry.id   AF-A0A937F511-F1
#
_cell.length_a   1.000
_cell.length_b   1.000
_cell.length_c   1.000
_cell.angle_alpha   90.00
_cell.angle_beta   90.00
_cell.angle_gamma   90.00
#
_symmetry.space_group_name_H-M   'P 1'
#
loop_
_entity.id
_entity.type
_entity.pdbx_description
1 polymer ?
#
loop_
_entity_poly.entity_id
_entity_poly.type
_entity_poly.pdbx_seq_one_letter_code
_entity_poly.pdbx_strand_id
1 'polypeptide(L)'
;MAKSPLIFLPGILGSKIQAYDKYYGIIPIPFFDGWWDAWSATAETWIERMEFSSSLTPKYKSRCPGILEQAFVGEPPYPVKDVYILTINCLKSLGYEKDKDLFLCAYDFRYGLDLLANSKEDISERKSLSSFIEEVKQKTSSSKVSLMCHSMGGLVALNYLVSDPNRINNIDRIVLLGTPVFGAAKAFASLTCGFPPDPLYDYLAQYWAPTRLKWKQISRFFSSTYQLIPSRPLVEGIGSFVSIFDQNQSYEQAHGINAEDQINNDLLISQDLLRASFEWKENFIGSLKSNWNAFSSCLYFIQGNNVVTPVKYSIIYPTEYINPLWAIFKRSSRIDWRLAIDNQSTLITSKEGDGTVLNYGLREFLGVDPQRIYQFDRVEHLDLATHPDVLQCAVKLLSS
;
A
#
# COMPACT_ATOMS: atom_id res chain seq x y z
N MET A 1 20.50 -20.06 -19.52
CA MET A 1 19.24 -20.60 -18.97
C MET A 1 18.09 -19.75 -19.48
N ALA A 2 16.92 -20.34 -19.75
CA ALA A 2 15.73 -19.56 -20.10
C ALA A 2 15.30 -18.69 -18.90
N LYS A 3 14.83 -17.47 -19.14
CA LYS A 3 14.33 -16.58 -18.08
C LYS A 3 13.07 -17.20 -17.45
N SER A 4 13.01 -17.22 -16.12
CA SER A 4 11.77 -17.56 -15.42
C SER A 4 10.67 -16.55 -15.79
N PRO A 5 9.42 -17.00 -15.99
CA PRO A 5 8.29 -16.09 -16.18
C PRO A 5 8.22 -15.09 -15.03
N LEU A 6 8.06 -13.82 -15.37
CA LEU A 6 7.99 -12.72 -14.43
C LEU A 6 6.54 -12.32 -14.16
N ILE A 7 6.18 -12.23 -12.89
CA ILE A 7 4.91 -11.66 -12.44
C ILE A 7 5.19 -10.31 -11.78
N PHE A 8 4.55 -9.26 -12.25
CA PHE A 8 4.55 -7.95 -11.61
C PHE A 8 3.36 -7.80 -10.67
N LEU A 9 3.61 -7.43 -9.41
CA LEU A 9 2.58 -7.13 -8.41
C LEU A 9 2.60 -5.62 -8.09
N PRO A 10 1.51 -4.89 -8.37
CA PRO A 10 1.42 -3.47 -8.05
C PRO A 10 1.23 -3.24 -6.54
N GLY A 11 1.39 -2.00 -6.08
CA GLY A 11 1.07 -1.56 -4.73
C GLY A 11 -0.42 -1.32 -4.48
N ILE A 12 -0.76 -0.84 -3.27
CA ILE A 12 -2.10 -0.35 -2.96
C ILE A 12 -2.48 0.75 -3.96
N LEU A 13 -3.73 0.73 -4.44
CA LEU A 13 -4.23 1.62 -5.50
C LEU A 13 -3.59 1.44 -6.89
N GLY A 14 -2.70 0.46 -7.06
CA GLY A 14 -2.00 0.21 -8.31
C GLY A 14 -2.74 -0.70 -9.31
N SER A 15 -4.01 -1.02 -9.04
CA SER A 15 -4.86 -1.80 -9.95
C SER A 15 -6.13 -1.01 -10.31
N LYS A 16 -6.60 -1.21 -11.54
CA LYS A 16 -7.91 -0.73 -11.96
C LYS A 16 -8.99 -1.57 -11.24
N ILE A 17 -10.05 -0.93 -10.76
CA ILE A 17 -11.21 -1.62 -10.18
C ILE A 17 -12.45 -1.24 -10.95
N GLN A 18 -13.29 -2.23 -11.28
CA GLN A 18 -14.62 -2.03 -11.84
C GLN A 18 -15.66 -2.69 -10.96
N ALA A 19 -16.72 -1.97 -10.59
CA ALA A 19 -17.84 -2.48 -9.82
C ALA A 19 -18.97 -2.92 -10.76
N TYR A 20 -19.63 -4.04 -10.44
CA TYR A 20 -20.87 -4.44 -11.09
C TYR A 20 -22.04 -3.75 -10.39
N ASP A 21 -22.69 -2.86 -11.12
CA ASP A 21 -23.89 -2.18 -10.72
C ASP A 21 -25.11 -2.76 -11.44
N LYS A 22 -26.19 -2.99 -10.70
CA LYS A 22 -27.43 -3.57 -11.24
C LYS A 22 -28.09 -2.67 -12.29
N TYR A 23 -27.97 -1.35 -12.15
CA TYR A 23 -28.66 -0.36 -12.97
C TYR A 23 -27.77 0.18 -14.08
N TYR A 24 -26.47 0.33 -13.81
CA TYR A 24 -25.52 0.98 -14.72
C TYR A 24 -24.50 0.03 -15.35
N GLY A 25 -24.56 -1.28 -15.03
CA GLY A 25 -23.63 -2.27 -15.57
C GLY A 25 -22.24 -2.20 -14.93
N ILE A 26 -21.19 -2.37 -15.72
CA ILE A 26 -19.81 -2.37 -15.21
C ILE A 26 -19.30 -0.94 -15.16
N ILE A 27 -19.13 -0.40 -13.95
CA ILE A 27 -18.67 0.98 -13.74
C ILE A 27 -17.20 0.97 -13.29
N PRO A 28 -16.30 1.71 -13.95
CA PRO A 28 -14.96 1.93 -13.40
C PRO A 28 -15.07 2.71 -12.09
N ILE A 29 -14.31 2.30 -11.07
CA ILE A 29 -14.13 3.10 -9.86
C ILE A 29 -12.99 4.08 -10.19
N PRO A 30 -13.29 5.36 -10.48
CA PRO A 30 -12.33 6.27 -11.06
C PRO A 30 -11.47 6.83 -9.93
N PHE A 31 -10.52 6.03 -9.46
CA PHE A 31 -9.50 6.56 -8.57
C PHE A 31 -8.38 7.25 -9.38
N PHE A 32 -8.17 6.87 -10.66
CA PHE A 32 -7.08 7.39 -11.50
C PHE A 32 -7.23 7.29 -13.04
N ASP A 33 -8.17 6.51 -13.58
CA ASP A 33 -8.14 6.12 -15.00
C ASP A 33 -8.80 7.13 -15.97
N GLY A 34 -9.05 8.38 -15.54
CA GLY A 34 -9.44 9.49 -16.42
C GLY A 34 -10.73 9.32 -17.23
N TRP A 35 -11.59 8.34 -16.90
CA TRP A 35 -12.82 8.14 -17.66
C TRP A 35 -13.81 9.29 -17.41
N TRP A 36 -14.38 9.74 -18.53
CA TRP A 36 -15.45 10.74 -18.66
C TRP A 36 -16.70 10.48 -17.79
N ASP A 37 -16.84 9.28 -17.20
CA ASP A 37 -17.95 8.92 -16.31
C ASP A 37 -17.96 9.67 -14.96
N ALA A 38 -16.87 10.33 -14.60
CA ALA A 38 -16.86 11.28 -13.47
C ALA A 38 -17.84 12.46 -13.69
N TRP A 39 -18.27 12.73 -14.92
CA TRP A 39 -19.29 13.73 -15.23
C TRP A 39 -20.73 13.24 -14.96
N SER A 40 -20.99 11.94 -14.98
CA SER A 40 -22.32 11.36 -14.72
C SER A 40 -22.50 10.80 -13.31
N ALA A 41 -21.40 10.55 -12.61
CA ALA A 41 -21.38 9.98 -11.27
C ALA A 41 -20.86 11.04 -10.29
N THR A 42 -21.76 11.68 -9.54
CA THR A 42 -21.37 12.55 -8.40
C THR A 42 -20.29 11.86 -7.55
N ALA A 43 -19.40 12.62 -6.93
CA ALA A 43 -18.35 12.04 -6.09
C ALA A 43 -18.89 11.13 -4.96
N GLU A 44 -20.16 11.23 -4.59
CA GLU A 44 -20.84 10.29 -3.71
C GLU A 44 -20.99 8.88 -4.31
N THR A 45 -21.37 8.77 -5.59
CA THR A 45 -21.75 7.49 -6.19
C THR A 45 -20.60 6.49 -6.34
N TRP A 46 -19.38 6.93 -6.63
CA TRP A 46 -18.26 5.98 -6.72
C TRP A 46 -17.70 5.58 -5.35
N ILE A 47 -17.87 6.43 -4.33
CA ILE A 47 -17.46 6.12 -2.95
C ILE A 47 -18.30 4.98 -2.40
N GLU A 48 -19.62 5.01 -2.61
CA GLU A 48 -20.51 3.91 -2.25
C GLU A 48 -20.09 2.57 -2.88
N ARG A 49 -19.52 2.62 -4.10
CA ARG A 49 -19.02 1.45 -4.83
C ARG A 49 -17.68 0.94 -4.31
N MET A 50 -16.97 1.75 -3.53
CA MET A 50 -15.76 1.36 -2.82
C MET A 50 -16.03 0.67 -1.48
N GLU A 51 -17.23 0.84 -0.92
CA GLU A 51 -17.59 0.37 0.42
C GLU A 51 -17.52 -1.15 0.56
N PHE A 52 -17.11 -1.58 1.75
CA PHE A 52 -17.23 -2.94 2.24
C PHE A 52 -18.40 -3.00 3.23
N SER A 53 -19.12 -4.12 3.24
CA SER A 53 -20.04 -4.47 4.32
C SER A 53 -19.27 -4.76 5.61
N SER A 54 -20.01 -4.83 6.73
CA SER A 54 -19.47 -5.26 8.02
C SER A 54 -18.85 -6.66 8.01
N SER A 55 -19.20 -7.50 7.03
CA SER A 55 -18.60 -8.83 6.79
C SER A 55 -17.31 -8.81 5.95
N LEU A 56 -16.71 -7.64 5.74
CA LEU A 56 -15.48 -7.45 4.95
C LEU A 56 -15.60 -7.92 3.51
N THR A 57 -16.80 -7.81 2.95
CA THR A 57 -17.07 -8.06 1.55
C THR A 57 -17.45 -6.74 0.88
N PRO A 58 -16.92 -6.43 -0.32
CA PRO A 58 -17.36 -5.30 -1.13
C PRO A 58 -18.88 -5.32 -1.27
N LYS A 59 -19.50 -4.17 -1.01
CA LYS A 59 -20.94 -3.96 -1.18
C LYS A 59 -21.39 -4.22 -2.62
N TYR A 60 -20.49 -3.96 -3.56
CA TYR A 60 -20.64 -4.29 -4.97
C TYR A 60 -19.60 -5.34 -5.36
N LYS A 61 -20.05 -6.39 -6.04
CA LYS A 61 -19.15 -7.30 -6.74
C LYS A 61 -18.20 -6.44 -7.58
N SER A 62 -16.91 -6.76 -7.61
CA SER A 62 -15.97 -6.00 -8.42
C SER A 62 -14.97 -6.92 -9.10
N ARG A 63 -14.30 -6.39 -10.13
CA ARG A 63 -13.22 -7.06 -10.86
C ARG A 63 -12.03 -6.13 -11.04
N CYS A 64 -10.89 -6.72 -11.38
CA CYS A 64 -9.65 -5.98 -11.65
C CYS A 64 -9.20 -6.24 -13.09
N PRO A 65 -9.58 -5.38 -14.06
CA PRO A 65 -9.29 -5.63 -15.48
C PRO A 65 -7.79 -5.49 -15.84
N GLY A 66 -6.97 -4.95 -14.94
CA GLY A 66 -5.54 -4.77 -15.17
C GLY A 66 -4.91 -3.87 -14.12
N ILE A 67 -3.59 -3.74 -14.19
CA ILE A 67 -2.87 -2.78 -13.35
C ILE A 67 -3.13 -1.36 -13.84
N LEU A 68 -2.94 -0.38 -12.97
CA LEU A 68 -3.03 1.02 -13.32
C LEU A 68 -1.72 1.45 -13.98
N GLU A 69 -1.72 1.63 -15.30
CA GLU A 69 -0.50 2.00 -16.03
C GLU A 69 -0.20 3.50 -15.91
N GLN A 70 -1.24 4.32 -15.98
CA GLN A 70 -1.16 5.78 -15.93
C GLN A 70 -2.36 6.34 -15.15
N ALA A 71 -2.17 7.50 -14.55
CA ALA A 71 -3.20 8.26 -13.86
C ALA A 71 -3.41 9.62 -14.52
N PHE A 72 -4.66 9.97 -14.84
CA PHE A 72 -5.01 11.29 -15.34
C PHE A 72 -5.26 12.24 -14.16
N VAL A 73 -4.71 13.46 -14.26
CA VAL A 73 -4.92 14.51 -13.25
C VAL A 73 -5.46 15.77 -13.92
N GLY A 74 -6.52 16.38 -13.38
CA GLY A 74 -6.99 17.71 -13.82
C GLY A 74 -8.04 17.70 -14.95
N GLU A 75 -8.36 18.88 -15.49
CA GLU A 75 -9.14 19.05 -16.72
C GLU A 75 -8.22 19.00 -17.96
N PRO A 76 -8.74 18.68 -19.16
CA PRO A 76 -7.93 18.66 -20.37
C PRO A 76 -7.18 20.00 -20.61
N PRO A 77 -5.95 19.97 -21.16
CA PRO A 77 -5.19 18.78 -21.58
C PRO A 77 -4.44 18.15 -20.38
N TYR A 78 -4.87 16.96 -19.96
CA TYR A 78 -4.49 16.35 -18.68
C TYR A 78 -2.98 16.12 -18.52
N PRO A 79 -2.35 16.56 -17.42
CA PRO A 79 -1.11 15.95 -16.95
C PRO A 79 -1.34 14.47 -16.62
N VAL A 80 -0.67 13.59 -17.37
CA VAL A 80 -0.66 12.15 -17.13
C VAL A 80 0.51 11.82 -16.21
N LYS A 81 0.20 11.29 -15.02
CA LYS A 81 1.23 10.74 -14.15
C LYS A 81 1.44 9.27 -14.48
N ASP A 82 2.70 8.87 -14.62
CA ASP A 82 3.04 7.45 -14.68
C ASP A 82 2.75 6.76 -13.34
N VAL A 83 2.16 5.58 -13.43
CA VAL A 83 2.02 4.66 -12.30
C VAL A 83 2.88 3.41 -12.53
N TYR A 84 2.72 2.71 -13.66
CA TYR A 84 3.54 1.54 -14.02
C TYR A 84 3.89 1.42 -15.51
N ILE A 85 3.59 2.43 -16.35
CA ILE A 85 3.88 2.34 -17.79
C ILE A 85 5.40 2.31 -18.03
N LEU A 86 6.21 3.08 -17.29
CA LEU A 86 7.68 2.98 -17.41
C LEU A 86 8.21 1.64 -16.91
N THR A 87 7.62 1.05 -15.86
CA THR A 87 7.95 -0.32 -15.42
C THR A 87 7.75 -1.32 -16.56
N ILE A 88 6.56 -1.32 -17.17
CA ILE A 88 6.21 -2.23 -18.25
C ILE A 88 7.14 -2.02 -19.45
N ASN A 89 7.40 -0.77 -19.83
CA ASN A 89 8.27 -0.44 -20.95
C ASN A 89 9.73 -0.86 -20.70
N CYS A 90 10.23 -0.68 -19.48
CA CYS A 90 11.56 -1.14 -19.10
C CYS A 90 11.66 -2.67 -19.22
N LEU A 91 10.69 -3.41 -18.66
CA LEU A 91 10.65 -4.87 -18.76
C LEU A 91 10.61 -5.34 -20.22
N LYS A 92 9.81 -4.69 -21.06
CA LYS A 92 9.77 -4.96 -22.52
C LYS A 92 11.10 -4.68 -23.22
N SER A 93 11.75 -3.56 -22.89
CA SER A 93 13.07 -3.21 -23.46
C SER A 93 14.16 -4.23 -23.11
N LEU A 94 13.96 -4.96 -22.02
CA LEU A 94 14.86 -6.02 -21.55
C LEU A 94 14.46 -7.41 -22.09
N GLY A 95 13.53 -7.45 -23.03
CA GLY A 95 13.15 -8.64 -23.79
C GLY A 95 12.05 -9.48 -23.15
N TYR A 96 11.33 -8.96 -22.15
CA TYR A 96 10.10 -9.58 -21.70
C TYR A 96 8.92 -9.24 -22.63
N GLU A 97 8.06 -10.19 -22.90
CA GLU A 97 6.86 -10.10 -23.72
C GLU A 97 5.62 -10.35 -22.85
N LYS A 98 4.70 -9.37 -22.86
CA LYS A 98 3.44 -9.45 -22.13
C LYS A 98 2.68 -10.71 -22.55
N ASP A 99 2.11 -11.42 -21.57
CA ASP A 99 1.34 -12.64 -21.71
C ASP A 99 2.11 -13.87 -22.20
N LYS A 100 3.44 -13.76 -22.40
CA LYS A 100 4.34 -14.87 -22.76
C LYS A 100 5.29 -15.19 -21.61
N ASP A 101 6.05 -14.20 -21.15
CA ASP A 101 6.98 -14.34 -20.02
C ASP A 101 6.90 -13.14 -19.05
N LEU A 102 6.05 -12.15 -19.33
CA LEU A 102 5.66 -11.08 -18.41
C LEU A 102 4.15 -11.10 -18.16
N PHE A 103 3.78 -11.22 -16.89
CA PHE A 103 2.40 -11.29 -16.43
C PHE A 103 2.13 -10.20 -15.40
N LEU A 104 1.02 -9.49 -15.54
CA LEU A 104 0.65 -8.37 -14.67
C LEU A 104 -0.46 -8.82 -13.74
N CYS A 105 -0.15 -9.00 -12.45
CA CYS A 105 -1.08 -9.52 -11.46
C CYS A 105 -1.89 -8.36 -10.83
N ALA A 106 -2.96 -7.95 -11.50
CA ALA A 106 -3.90 -6.99 -10.94
C ALA A 106 -4.78 -7.64 -9.86
N TYR A 107 -5.03 -6.91 -8.77
CA TYR A 107 -5.83 -7.42 -7.66
C TYR A 107 -6.59 -6.30 -6.96
N ASP A 108 -7.65 -6.68 -6.25
CA ASP A 108 -8.49 -5.72 -5.53
C ASP A 108 -7.81 -5.38 -4.20
N PHE A 109 -6.99 -4.34 -4.23
CA PHE A 109 -6.15 -3.90 -3.12
C PHE A 109 -6.91 -3.56 -1.84
N ARG A 110 -8.24 -3.54 -1.84
CA ARG A 110 -9.06 -3.28 -0.65
C ARG A 110 -9.13 -4.48 0.30
N TYR A 111 -8.90 -5.69 -0.22
CA TYR A 111 -8.94 -6.93 0.55
C TYR A 111 -7.73 -7.15 1.44
N GLY A 112 -7.92 -7.98 2.47
CA GLY A 112 -6.84 -8.43 3.33
C GLY A 112 -5.84 -9.34 2.60
N LEU A 113 -4.59 -9.27 3.04
CA LEU A 113 -3.44 -9.94 2.43
C LEU A 113 -3.56 -11.47 2.38
N ASP A 114 -4.28 -12.10 3.30
CA ASP A 114 -4.54 -13.56 3.27
C ASP A 114 -5.37 -13.96 2.06
N LEU A 115 -6.42 -13.20 1.78
CA LEU A 115 -7.27 -13.45 0.61
C LEU A 115 -6.50 -13.16 -0.68
N LEU A 116 -5.76 -12.05 -0.71
CA LEU A 116 -4.97 -11.65 -1.87
C LEU A 116 -3.84 -12.64 -2.19
N ALA A 117 -3.21 -13.24 -1.18
CA ALA A 117 -2.11 -14.17 -1.37
C ALA A 117 -2.57 -15.62 -1.59
N ASN A 118 -3.59 -16.07 -0.84
CA ASN A 118 -3.79 -17.49 -0.58
C ASN A 118 -5.15 -18.05 -1.03
N SER A 119 -6.15 -17.19 -1.27
CA SER A 119 -7.51 -17.67 -1.53
C SER A 119 -7.55 -18.58 -2.76
N LYS A 120 -8.18 -19.76 -2.62
CA LYS A 120 -8.53 -20.61 -3.76
C LYS A 120 -9.93 -20.30 -4.31
N GLU A 121 -10.69 -19.48 -3.59
CA GLU A 121 -12.02 -19.07 -4.02
C GLU A 121 -11.92 -17.81 -4.89
N ASP A 122 -12.32 -17.96 -6.15
CA ASP A 122 -12.52 -16.86 -7.10
C ASP A 122 -13.80 -16.10 -6.72
N ILE A 123 -13.74 -15.32 -5.62
CA ILE A 123 -14.83 -14.38 -5.30
C ILE A 123 -14.69 -13.20 -6.27
N SER A 124 -15.41 -13.35 -7.39
CA SER A 124 -15.64 -12.38 -8.47
C SER A 124 -14.43 -11.97 -9.30
N GLU A 125 -14.11 -12.67 -10.40
CA GLU A 125 -13.09 -12.27 -11.40
C GLU A 125 -11.75 -11.77 -10.81
N ARG A 126 -11.44 -12.18 -9.57
CA ARG A 126 -10.26 -11.80 -8.80
C ARG A 126 -9.51 -13.08 -8.52
N LYS A 127 -8.24 -13.11 -8.88
CA LYS A 127 -7.34 -14.23 -8.60
C LYS A 127 -6.44 -13.84 -7.44
N SER A 128 -6.27 -14.76 -6.49
CA SER A 128 -5.17 -14.65 -5.53
C SER A 128 -3.84 -14.83 -6.25
N LEU A 129 -2.75 -14.40 -5.61
CA LEU A 129 -1.40 -14.67 -6.11
C LEU A 129 -1.15 -16.17 -6.29
N SER A 130 -1.62 -17.02 -5.36
CA SER A 130 -1.46 -18.47 -5.48
C SER A 130 -2.10 -19.02 -6.76
N SER A 131 -3.33 -18.62 -7.08
CA SER A 131 -4.00 -19.06 -8.31
C SER A 131 -3.33 -18.49 -9.56
N PHE A 132 -2.88 -17.24 -9.51
CA PHE A 132 -2.19 -16.57 -10.61
C PHE A 132 -0.83 -17.22 -10.93
N ILE A 133 -0.06 -17.61 -9.91
CA ILE A 133 1.21 -18.33 -10.07
C ILE A 133 0.99 -19.67 -10.79
N GLU A 134 -0.01 -20.44 -10.37
CA GLU A 134 -0.29 -21.74 -11.01
C GLU A 134 -0.75 -21.58 -12.46
N GLU A 135 -1.57 -20.57 -12.77
CA GLU A 135 -1.94 -20.24 -14.15
C GLU A 135 -0.71 -19.88 -15.00
N VAL A 136 0.19 -19.04 -14.49
CA VAL A 136 1.41 -18.65 -15.21
C VAL A 136 2.31 -19.85 -15.44
N LYS A 137 2.52 -20.70 -14.43
CA LYS A 137 3.30 -21.94 -14.56
C LYS A 137 2.70 -22.88 -15.60
N GLN A 138 1.38 -23.06 -15.61
CA GLN A 138 0.69 -23.88 -16.61
C GLN A 138 0.85 -23.31 -18.02
N LYS A 139 0.63 -21.99 -18.19
CA LYS A 139 0.71 -21.32 -19.49
C LYS A 139 2.12 -21.35 -20.08
N THR A 140 3.15 -21.28 -19.24
CA THR A 140 4.56 -21.22 -19.64
C THR A 140 5.28 -22.56 -19.58
N SER A 141 4.63 -23.59 -19.03
CA SER A 141 5.26 -24.88 -18.68
C SER A 141 6.49 -24.72 -17.77
N SER A 142 6.58 -23.62 -17.02
CA SER A 142 7.67 -23.37 -16.07
C SER A 142 7.36 -23.99 -14.71
N SER A 143 8.38 -24.53 -14.04
CA SER A 143 8.27 -25.02 -12.66
C SER A 143 8.22 -23.89 -11.63
N LYS A 144 8.78 -22.72 -11.97
CA LYS A 144 8.94 -21.57 -11.08
C LYS A 144 8.60 -20.26 -11.79
N VAL A 145 8.30 -19.24 -10.99
CA VAL A 145 8.12 -17.85 -11.45
C VAL A 145 9.01 -16.92 -10.63
N SER A 146 9.36 -15.79 -11.21
CA SER A 146 9.96 -14.67 -10.48
C SER A 146 8.92 -13.58 -10.25
N LEU A 147 9.02 -12.87 -9.13
CA LEU A 147 8.11 -11.80 -8.75
C LEU A 147 8.86 -10.48 -8.67
N MET A 148 8.29 -9.42 -9.25
CA MET A 148 8.68 -8.04 -8.99
C MET A 148 7.50 -7.34 -8.34
N CYS A 149 7.65 -6.88 -7.11
CA CYS A 149 6.53 -6.41 -6.31
C CYS A 149 6.81 -4.99 -5.82
N HIS A 150 5.85 -4.09 -6.04
CA HIS A 150 5.92 -2.73 -5.51
C HIS A 150 5.05 -2.56 -4.27
N SER A 151 5.59 -1.90 -3.24
CA SER A 151 4.85 -1.48 -2.05
C SER A 151 4.06 -2.64 -1.44
N MET A 152 2.74 -2.50 -1.26
CA MET A 152 1.86 -3.54 -0.71
C MET A 152 1.88 -4.86 -1.50
N GLY A 153 2.15 -4.86 -2.80
CA GLY A 153 2.29 -6.09 -3.60
C GLY A 153 3.39 -7.01 -3.06
N GLY A 154 4.42 -6.42 -2.45
CA GLY A 154 5.47 -7.18 -1.77
C GLY A 154 4.96 -7.90 -0.53
N LEU A 155 4.04 -7.30 0.22
CA LEU A 155 3.39 -7.97 1.35
C LEU A 155 2.50 -9.13 0.88
N VAL A 156 1.84 -9.01 -0.27
CA VAL A 156 1.08 -10.13 -0.87
C VAL A 156 2.01 -11.31 -1.18
N ALA A 157 3.17 -11.03 -1.78
CA ALA A 157 4.18 -12.05 -2.08
C ALA A 157 4.81 -12.67 -0.82
N LEU A 158 5.13 -11.86 0.19
CA LEU A 158 5.62 -12.37 1.47
C LEU A 158 4.56 -13.19 2.19
N ASN A 159 3.29 -12.76 2.17
CA ASN A 159 2.21 -13.51 2.78
C ASN A 159 2.00 -14.87 2.11
N TYR A 160 2.15 -14.92 0.78
CA TYR A 160 2.14 -16.17 0.03
C TYR A 160 3.21 -17.15 0.53
N LEU A 161 4.43 -16.68 0.80
CA LEU A 161 5.53 -17.54 1.29
C LEU A 161 5.34 -17.99 2.74
N VAL A 162 4.97 -17.09 3.65
CA VAL A 162 4.88 -17.43 5.09
C VAL A 162 3.69 -18.34 5.40
N SER A 163 2.67 -18.35 4.55
CA SER A 163 1.48 -19.19 4.72
C SER A 163 1.74 -20.69 4.48
N ASP A 164 2.75 -21.02 3.67
CA ASP A 164 3.21 -22.40 3.46
C ASP A 164 4.66 -22.37 2.94
N PRO A 165 5.65 -22.77 3.75
CA PRO A 165 7.06 -22.78 3.35
C PRO A 165 7.35 -23.56 2.07
N ASN A 166 6.53 -24.57 1.70
CA ASN A 166 6.74 -25.34 0.48
C ASN A 166 6.50 -24.52 -0.79
N ARG A 167 5.83 -23.38 -0.69
CA ARG A 167 5.57 -22.47 -1.81
C ARG A 167 6.83 -21.84 -2.38
N ILE A 168 7.94 -21.87 -1.64
CA ILE A 168 9.26 -21.51 -2.18
C ILE A 168 9.64 -22.34 -3.41
N ASN A 169 9.10 -23.56 -3.53
CA ASN A 169 9.34 -24.42 -4.69
C ASN A 169 8.72 -23.88 -5.98
N ASN A 170 7.75 -22.96 -5.89
CA ASN A 170 7.14 -22.27 -7.03
C ASN A 170 7.84 -20.97 -7.38
N ILE A 171 8.80 -20.53 -6.56
CA ILE A 171 9.45 -19.23 -6.67
C ILE A 171 10.91 -19.43 -7.07
N ASP A 172 11.32 -18.67 -8.08
CA ASP A 172 12.72 -18.49 -8.44
C ASP A 172 13.29 -17.31 -7.64
N ARG A 173 12.72 -16.11 -7.82
CA ARG A 173 13.13 -14.89 -7.13
C ARG A 173 12.00 -13.94 -6.81
N ILE A 174 12.21 -13.07 -5.83
CA ILE A 174 11.31 -11.98 -5.49
C ILE A 174 12.13 -10.72 -5.29
N VAL A 175 11.84 -9.69 -6.09
CA VAL A 175 12.38 -8.35 -5.92
C VAL A 175 11.30 -7.45 -5.34
N LEU A 176 11.57 -6.89 -4.16
CA LEU A 176 10.66 -6.06 -3.37
C LEU A 176 11.05 -4.59 -3.50
N LEU A 177 10.21 -3.77 -4.12
CA LEU A 177 10.41 -2.33 -4.31
C LEU A 177 9.63 -1.58 -3.23
N GLY A 178 10.30 -1.03 -2.22
CA GLY A 178 9.67 -0.20 -1.19
C GLY A 178 8.63 -0.93 -0.33
N THR A 179 8.76 -2.25 -0.14
CA THR A 179 7.73 -3.03 0.57
C THR A 179 7.66 -2.66 2.06
N PRO A 180 6.49 -2.24 2.58
CA PRO A 180 6.31 -1.88 4.00
C PRO A 180 6.19 -3.13 4.88
N VAL A 181 7.26 -3.92 5.01
CA VAL A 181 7.29 -5.18 5.78
C VAL A 181 6.71 -5.00 7.19
N PHE A 182 7.12 -3.93 7.87
CA PHE A 182 6.68 -3.59 9.23
C PHE A 182 5.57 -2.54 9.29
N GLY A 183 4.95 -2.23 8.14
CA GLY A 183 3.95 -1.17 8.03
C GLY A 183 4.54 0.23 7.85
N ALA A 184 3.64 1.23 7.78
CA ALA A 184 3.98 2.63 7.57
C ALA A 184 3.06 3.53 8.39
N ALA A 185 3.62 4.55 9.06
CA ALA A 185 2.83 5.50 9.84
C ALA A 185 1.77 6.24 8.99
N LYS A 186 2.04 6.38 7.69
CA LYS A 186 1.13 6.95 6.69
C LYS A 186 -0.21 6.19 6.56
N ALA A 187 -0.19 4.87 6.76
CA ALA A 187 -1.41 4.05 6.71
C ALA A 187 -2.34 4.37 7.90
N PHE A 188 -1.77 4.55 9.10
CA PHE A 188 -2.54 4.98 10.26
C PHE A 188 -3.12 6.39 10.07
N ALA A 189 -2.32 7.33 9.55
CA ALA A 189 -2.81 8.68 9.24
C ALA A 189 -4.00 8.64 8.26
N SER A 190 -3.95 7.74 7.27
CA SER A 190 -5.04 7.51 6.32
C SER A 190 -6.35 7.09 7.01
N LEU A 191 -6.29 6.13 7.94
CA LEU A 191 -7.46 5.65 8.68
C LEU A 191 -8.05 6.71 9.63
N THR A 192 -7.20 7.51 10.26
CA THR A 192 -7.62 8.44 11.32
C THR A 192 -8.10 9.78 10.76
N CYS A 193 -7.52 10.27 9.67
CA CYS A 193 -7.86 11.59 9.14
C CYS A 193 -7.89 11.72 7.62
N GLY A 194 -7.69 10.63 6.88
CA GLY A 194 -7.63 10.65 5.43
C GLY A 194 -6.21 10.84 4.92
N PHE A 195 -6.07 11.08 3.61
CA PHE A 195 -4.77 10.96 2.96
C PHE A 195 -3.87 12.07 3.52
N PRO A 196 -2.75 11.72 4.19
CA PRO A 196 -1.83 12.72 4.72
C PRO A 196 -1.21 13.52 3.56
N PRO A 197 -0.62 14.70 3.81
CA PRO A 197 0.07 15.44 2.76
C PRO A 197 1.02 14.52 1.98
N ASP A 198 0.84 14.48 0.67
CA ASP A 198 1.53 13.61 -0.26
C ASP A 198 1.52 14.30 -1.62
N PRO A 199 2.67 14.42 -2.30
CA PRO A 199 2.76 15.18 -3.54
C PRO A 199 1.76 14.72 -4.60
N LEU A 200 1.47 13.41 -4.69
CA LEU A 200 0.49 12.89 -5.64
C LEU A 200 -0.94 13.21 -5.19
N TYR A 201 -1.30 12.87 -3.96
CA TYR A 201 -2.65 13.13 -3.48
C TYR A 201 -2.96 14.62 -3.38
N ASP A 202 -2.04 15.45 -2.88
CA ASP A 202 -2.25 16.91 -2.79
C ASP A 202 -2.35 17.55 -4.18
N TYR A 203 -1.64 17.01 -5.17
CA TYR A 203 -1.79 17.42 -6.57
C TYR A 203 -3.15 16.98 -7.16
N LEU A 204 -3.62 15.77 -6.86
CA LEU A 204 -4.93 15.26 -7.30
C LEU A 204 -6.11 15.90 -6.57
N ALA A 205 -5.96 16.20 -5.28
CA ALA A 205 -6.97 16.78 -4.41
C ALA A 205 -7.25 18.25 -4.74
N GLN A 206 -6.34 18.91 -5.45
CA GLN A 206 -6.59 20.23 -6.02
C GLN A 206 -7.69 20.22 -7.10
N TYR A 207 -7.96 19.08 -7.73
CA TYR A 207 -8.85 19.01 -8.89
C TYR A 207 -10.00 17.99 -8.75
N TRP A 208 -9.75 16.77 -8.24
CA TRP A 208 -10.72 15.67 -8.33
C TRP A 208 -10.71 14.65 -7.20
N ALA A 209 -9.67 14.60 -6.37
CA ALA A 209 -9.61 13.59 -5.31
C ALA A 209 -10.73 13.81 -4.28
N PRO A 210 -11.29 12.73 -3.68
CA PRO A 210 -12.17 12.86 -2.53
C PRO A 210 -11.50 13.77 -1.49
N THR A 211 -12.28 14.63 -0.83
CA THR A 211 -11.79 15.42 0.30
C THR A 211 -11.07 14.51 1.30
N ARG A 212 -10.13 15.02 2.11
CA ARG A 212 -9.46 14.22 3.14
C ARG A 212 -10.46 13.44 4.01
N LEU A 213 -11.61 14.04 4.33
CA LEU A 213 -12.71 13.38 5.02
C LEU A 213 -13.34 12.22 4.21
N LYS A 214 -13.57 12.38 2.91
CA LYS A 214 -14.05 11.30 2.05
C LYS A 214 -13.00 10.18 1.92
N TRP A 215 -11.70 10.51 1.83
CA TRP A 215 -10.65 9.48 1.85
C TRP A 215 -10.54 8.75 3.19
N LYS A 216 -10.69 9.48 4.29
CA LYS A 216 -10.79 8.91 5.64
C LYS A 216 -11.89 7.85 5.67
N GLN A 217 -13.07 8.16 5.15
CA GLN A 217 -14.19 7.22 5.08
C GLN A 217 -13.87 6.00 4.20
N ILE A 218 -13.34 6.23 2.99
CA ILE A 218 -13.02 5.17 2.03
C ILE A 218 -11.96 4.20 2.57
N SER A 219 -10.86 4.73 3.08
CA SER A 219 -9.71 3.92 3.52
C SER A 219 -10.07 2.99 4.68
N ARG A 220 -11.09 3.35 5.48
CA ARG A 220 -11.63 2.52 6.56
C ARG A 220 -12.38 1.28 6.09
N PHE A 221 -12.74 1.19 4.82
CA PHE A 221 -13.32 -0.03 4.24
C PHE A 221 -12.24 -1.00 3.75
N PHE A 222 -10.98 -0.59 3.68
CA PHE A 222 -9.92 -1.40 3.10
C PHE A 222 -9.22 -2.18 4.21
N SER A 223 -9.52 -3.48 4.32
CA SER A 223 -8.83 -4.37 5.27
C SER A 223 -7.30 -4.29 5.14
N SER A 224 -6.81 -4.11 3.91
CA SER A 224 -5.40 -3.89 3.63
C SER A 224 -4.81 -2.65 4.30
N THR A 225 -5.56 -1.55 4.43
CA THR A 225 -5.06 -0.32 5.06
C THR A 225 -4.80 -0.53 6.55
N TYR A 226 -5.68 -1.30 7.23
CA TYR A 226 -5.42 -1.75 8.60
C TYR A 226 -4.19 -2.64 8.67
N GLN A 227 -4.02 -3.57 7.72
CA GLN A 227 -2.83 -4.43 7.67
C GLN A 227 -1.55 -3.69 7.23
N LEU A 228 -1.60 -2.40 6.88
CA LEU A 228 -0.44 -1.57 6.56
C LEU A 228 0.01 -0.69 7.74
N ILE A 229 -0.72 -0.68 8.87
CA ILE A 229 -0.30 0.08 10.05
C ILE A 229 1.01 -0.47 10.63
N PRO A 230 1.79 0.37 11.35
CA PRO A 230 3.03 -0.06 11.99
C PRO A 230 2.85 -1.29 12.90
N SER A 231 3.75 -2.26 12.76
CA SER A 231 3.82 -3.42 13.65
C SER A 231 4.53 -3.08 14.95
N ARG A 232 4.33 -3.90 15.99
CA ARG A 232 4.98 -3.70 17.28
C ARG A 232 6.51 -3.56 17.20
N PRO A 233 7.26 -4.38 16.42
CA PRO A 233 8.71 -4.16 16.21
C PRO A 233 9.08 -2.77 15.72
N LEU A 234 8.31 -2.21 14.77
CA LEU A 234 8.54 -0.87 14.28
C LEU A 234 8.26 0.16 15.38
N VAL A 235 7.15 0.01 16.10
CA VAL A 235 6.76 0.89 17.21
C VAL A 235 7.80 0.87 18.34
N GLU A 236 8.29 -0.30 18.74
CA GLU A 236 9.33 -0.45 19.77
C GLU A 236 10.64 0.23 19.35
N GLY A 237 10.96 0.21 18.05
CA GLY A 237 12.14 0.87 17.50
C GLY A 237 12.04 2.39 17.41
N ILE A 238 10.85 2.93 17.09
CA ILE A 238 10.61 4.38 16.89
C ILE A 238 9.91 5.06 18.08
N GLY A 239 9.51 4.31 19.09
CA GLY A 239 8.72 4.77 20.25
C GLY A 239 7.21 4.87 19.96
N SER A 240 6.80 5.87 19.17
CA SER A 240 5.38 6.10 18.85
C SER A 240 5.24 6.69 17.45
N PHE A 241 4.20 6.27 16.72
CA PHE A 241 3.91 6.79 15.38
C PHE A 241 2.80 7.86 15.35
N VAL A 242 2.27 8.21 16.52
CA VAL A 242 1.21 9.21 16.70
C VAL A 242 1.42 9.99 17.99
N SER A 243 1.16 11.29 17.95
CA SER A 243 0.91 12.10 19.16
C SER A 243 -0.30 13.00 18.99
N ILE A 244 -0.98 13.25 20.11
CA ILE A 244 -2.09 14.18 20.16
C ILE A 244 -1.68 15.44 20.94
N PHE A 245 -2.07 16.59 20.40
CA PHE A 245 -1.92 17.90 21.00
C PHE A 245 -3.30 18.53 21.19
N ASP A 246 -3.58 18.93 22.43
CA ASP A 246 -4.61 19.93 22.71
C ASP A 246 -4.02 21.32 22.38
N GLN A 247 -4.75 22.18 21.68
CA GLN A 247 -4.28 23.54 21.36
C GLN A 247 -3.92 24.37 22.61
N ASN A 248 -4.38 23.98 23.79
CA ASN A 248 -4.03 24.62 25.07
C ASN A 248 -2.74 24.06 25.72
N GLN A 249 -2.13 23.01 25.16
CA GLN A 249 -0.90 22.42 25.64
C GLN A 249 0.29 22.80 24.75
N SER A 250 1.43 23.14 25.37
CA SER A 250 2.66 23.43 24.62
C SER A 250 3.17 22.17 23.91
N TYR A 251 3.96 22.34 22.84
CA TYR A 251 4.49 21.21 22.06
C TYR A 251 5.31 20.21 22.90
N GLU A 252 5.81 20.64 24.06
CA GLU A 252 6.56 19.82 25.02
C GLU A 252 5.68 18.88 25.85
N GLN A 253 4.37 19.08 25.90
CA GLN A 253 3.42 18.31 26.71
C GLN A 253 2.69 17.21 25.91
N ALA A 254 3.17 16.89 24.70
CA ALA A 254 2.58 15.87 23.85
C ALA A 254 2.50 14.51 24.56
N HIS A 255 1.31 13.96 24.70
CA HIS A 255 1.16 12.57 25.14
C HIS A 255 1.45 11.64 23.96
N GLY A 256 2.40 10.71 24.12
CA GLY A 256 2.54 9.56 23.25
C GLY A 256 1.39 8.61 23.56
N ILE A 257 0.38 8.58 22.70
CA ILE A 257 -0.76 7.68 22.87
C ILE A 257 -0.44 6.42 22.07
N ASN A 258 -0.59 5.25 22.70
CA ASN A 258 -0.54 3.99 21.96
C ASN A 258 -1.71 4.00 20.96
N ALA A 259 -1.49 3.61 19.71
CA ALA A 259 -2.51 3.71 18.67
C ALA A 259 -3.85 3.06 19.07
N GLU A 260 -3.80 2.00 19.87
CA GLU A 260 -4.97 1.34 20.48
C GLU A 260 -5.84 2.30 21.30
N ASP A 261 -5.25 3.16 22.13
CA ASP A 261 -5.98 4.06 23.05
C ASP A 261 -6.71 5.20 22.32
N GLN A 262 -6.17 5.68 21.20
CA GLN A 262 -6.82 6.72 20.40
C GLN A 262 -7.96 6.16 19.54
N ILE A 263 -7.79 4.95 18.99
CA ILE A 263 -8.78 4.38 18.08
C ILE A 263 -10.09 4.07 18.81
N ASN A 264 -10.03 3.70 20.09
CA ASN A 264 -11.20 3.45 20.93
C ASN A 264 -12.23 4.59 20.98
N ASN A 265 -11.83 5.84 20.69
CA ASN A 265 -12.72 7.02 20.76
C ASN A 265 -13.26 7.50 19.39
N ASP A 266 -12.73 7.03 18.25
CA ASP A 266 -13.30 7.34 16.92
C ASP A 266 -14.35 6.28 16.56
N LEU A 267 -15.63 6.58 16.89
CA LEU A 267 -16.81 5.72 16.67
C LEU A 267 -17.00 5.20 15.23
N LEU A 268 -16.23 5.72 14.27
CA LEU A 268 -16.31 5.39 12.86
C LEU A 268 -15.14 4.50 12.39
N ILE A 269 -14.23 4.07 13.27
CA ILE A 269 -13.23 3.01 12.98
C ILE A 269 -13.77 1.68 13.51
N SER A 270 -13.69 0.61 12.69
CA SER A 270 -14.04 -0.72 13.16
C SER A 270 -12.97 -1.24 14.12
N GLN A 271 -13.33 -1.32 15.41
CA GLN A 271 -12.46 -1.85 16.45
C GLN A 271 -12.09 -3.31 16.20
N ASP A 272 -13.05 -4.09 15.70
CA ASP A 272 -12.82 -5.49 15.36
C ASP A 272 -11.81 -5.63 14.23
N LEU A 273 -11.90 -4.80 13.19
CA LEU A 273 -10.91 -4.78 12.10
C LEU A 273 -9.54 -4.38 12.57
N LEU A 274 -9.47 -3.36 13.42
CA LEU A 274 -8.19 -2.92 13.97
C LEU A 274 -7.55 -4.02 14.80
N ARG A 275 -8.28 -4.58 15.76
CA ARG A 275 -7.77 -5.64 16.62
C ARG A 275 -7.34 -6.85 15.79
N ALA A 276 -8.18 -7.28 14.84
CA ALA A 276 -7.83 -8.35 13.92
C ALA A 276 -6.58 -8.01 13.08
N SER A 277 -6.37 -6.74 12.71
CA SER A 277 -5.18 -6.34 11.96
C SER A 277 -3.90 -6.36 12.79
N PHE A 278 -3.96 -6.01 14.08
CA PHE A 278 -2.82 -6.15 14.99
C PHE A 278 -2.50 -7.63 15.24
N GLU A 279 -3.52 -8.44 15.55
CA GLU A 279 -3.36 -9.90 15.70
C GLU A 279 -2.77 -10.52 14.42
N TRP A 280 -3.29 -10.15 13.25
CA TRP A 280 -2.77 -10.58 11.95
C TRP A 280 -1.31 -10.16 11.75
N LYS A 281 -0.96 -8.90 12.08
CA LYS A 281 0.39 -8.37 11.88
C LYS A 281 1.42 -9.08 12.76
N GLU A 282 1.09 -9.33 14.02
CA GLU A 282 1.96 -10.07 14.94
C GLU A 282 2.17 -11.51 14.44
N ASN A 283 1.10 -12.18 14.00
CA ASN A 283 1.20 -13.52 13.40
C ASN A 283 2.05 -13.50 12.13
N PHE A 284 1.82 -12.55 11.23
CA PHE A 284 2.58 -12.39 9.98
C PHE A 284 4.08 -12.19 10.24
N ILE A 285 4.46 -11.27 11.13
CA ILE A 285 5.86 -11.02 11.47
C ILE A 285 6.48 -12.23 12.18
N GLY A 286 5.73 -12.87 13.09
CA GLY A 286 6.15 -14.12 13.74
C GLY A 286 6.46 -15.21 12.72
N SER A 287 5.53 -15.48 11.79
CA SER A 287 5.72 -16.47 10.73
C SER A 287 6.86 -16.08 9.77
N LEU A 288 7.01 -14.80 9.44
CA LEU A 288 8.10 -14.30 8.61
C LEU A 288 9.45 -14.60 9.26
N LYS A 289 9.59 -14.36 10.57
CA LYS A 289 10.81 -14.64 11.34
C LYS A 289 11.08 -16.14 11.48
N SER A 290 10.06 -16.92 11.84
CA SER A 290 10.20 -18.38 12.01
C SER A 290 10.59 -19.10 10.72
N ASN A 291 10.09 -18.63 9.58
CA ASN A 291 10.33 -19.25 8.28
C ASN A 291 11.42 -18.55 7.46
N TRP A 292 12.07 -17.51 7.99
CA TRP A 292 12.99 -16.65 7.25
C TRP A 292 14.07 -17.42 6.47
N ASN A 293 14.73 -18.37 7.14
CA ASN A 293 15.80 -19.17 6.55
C ASN A 293 15.35 -20.04 5.37
N ALA A 294 14.05 -20.34 5.26
CA ALA A 294 13.51 -21.18 4.18
C ALA A 294 13.44 -20.43 2.84
N PHE A 295 13.24 -19.10 2.85
CA PHE A 295 13.00 -18.32 1.63
C PHE A 295 13.87 -17.07 1.47
N SER A 296 14.66 -16.68 2.47
CA SER A 296 15.48 -15.46 2.42
C SER A 296 16.46 -15.42 1.24
N SER A 297 16.88 -16.58 0.74
CA SER A 297 17.78 -16.73 -0.41
C SER A 297 17.16 -16.29 -1.75
N CYS A 298 15.83 -16.24 -1.87
CA CYS A 298 15.15 -15.78 -3.09
C CYS A 298 14.74 -14.29 -3.03
N LEU A 299 14.88 -13.65 -1.87
CA LEU A 299 14.43 -12.27 -1.63
C LEU A 299 15.54 -11.26 -1.91
N TYR A 300 15.16 -10.17 -2.55
CA TYR A 300 15.94 -8.96 -2.73
C TYR A 300 15.09 -7.74 -2.39
N PHE A 301 15.67 -6.80 -1.65
CA PHE A 301 15.01 -5.59 -1.19
C PHE A 301 15.62 -4.38 -1.89
N ILE A 302 14.77 -3.57 -2.50
CA ILE A 302 15.12 -2.28 -3.06
C ILE A 302 14.38 -1.22 -2.26
N GLN A 303 15.10 -0.23 -1.75
CA GLN A 303 14.56 0.83 -0.91
C GLN A 303 15.03 2.21 -1.38
N GLY A 304 14.16 3.20 -1.28
CA GLY A 304 14.56 4.60 -1.37
C GLY A 304 15.27 5.01 -0.08
N ASN A 305 16.22 5.93 -0.14
CA ASN A 305 16.95 6.41 1.03
C ASN A 305 17.09 7.94 0.98
N ASN A 306 17.36 8.56 2.13
CA ASN A 306 17.52 10.01 2.26
C ASN A 306 16.30 10.84 1.82
N VAL A 307 15.11 10.22 1.80
CA VAL A 307 13.83 10.92 1.66
C VAL A 307 13.20 11.05 3.04
N VAL A 308 12.75 12.26 3.37
CA VAL A 308 12.11 12.54 4.65
C VAL A 308 10.89 11.67 4.80
N THR A 309 10.95 10.73 5.73
CA THR A 309 9.94 9.69 5.90
C THR A 309 9.23 9.88 7.23
N PRO A 310 7.90 10.06 7.22
CA PRO A 310 7.13 10.23 8.45
C PRO A 310 7.26 9.04 9.39
N VAL A 311 7.96 9.26 10.51
CA VAL A 311 8.01 8.32 11.64
C VAL A 311 6.77 8.48 12.51
N LYS A 312 6.32 9.73 12.67
CA LYS A 312 5.26 10.12 13.59
C LYS A 312 4.38 11.21 13.00
N TYR A 313 3.08 11.09 13.22
CA TYR A 313 2.13 12.14 12.87
C TYR A 313 1.54 12.79 14.13
N SER A 314 1.50 14.11 14.14
CA SER A 314 0.96 14.89 15.25
C SER A 314 -0.38 15.49 14.91
N ILE A 315 -1.38 15.22 15.75
CA ILE A 315 -2.77 15.65 15.60
C ILE A 315 -2.99 16.84 16.51
N ILE A 316 -3.46 17.97 15.95
CA ILE A 316 -3.90 19.12 16.73
C ILE A 316 -5.43 19.18 16.69
N TYR A 317 -6.07 18.99 17.85
CA TYR A 317 -7.53 19.14 17.97
C TYR A 317 -7.90 20.61 18.20
N PRO A 318 -8.83 21.19 17.41
CA PRO A 318 -9.41 22.47 17.77
C PRO A 318 -10.26 22.32 19.03
N THR A 319 -10.05 23.21 20.01
CA THR A 319 -10.73 23.19 21.31
C THR A 319 -12.18 23.70 21.25
N GLU A 320 -12.59 24.31 20.13
CA GLU A 320 -13.97 24.76 19.97
C GLU A 320 -14.87 23.62 19.47
N TYR A 321 -15.91 23.33 20.25
CA TYR A 321 -17.01 22.43 19.88
C TYR A 321 -17.72 22.99 18.64
N ILE A 322 -17.30 22.54 17.44
CA ILE A 322 -18.00 22.89 16.20
C ILE A 322 -19.32 22.12 16.22
N ASN A 323 -20.43 22.84 16.37
CA ASN A 323 -21.77 22.29 16.23
C ASN A 323 -21.84 21.46 14.93
N PRO A 324 -22.23 20.17 14.99
CA PRO A 324 -22.18 19.26 13.84
C PRO A 324 -22.96 19.75 12.62
N LEU A 325 -23.99 20.58 12.81
CA LEU A 325 -24.74 21.22 11.71
C LEU A 325 -23.90 22.26 10.95
N TRP A 326 -22.99 22.96 11.64
CA TRP A 326 -22.09 23.95 11.03
C TRP A 326 -20.83 23.34 10.42
N ALA A 327 -20.45 22.13 10.84
CA ALA A 327 -19.36 21.36 10.25
C ALA A 327 -19.66 20.90 8.80
N ILE A 328 -20.94 20.83 8.42
CA ILE A 328 -21.38 20.50 7.06
C ILE A 328 -21.16 21.68 6.11
N PHE A 329 -21.32 22.92 6.60
CA PHE A 329 -21.20 24.15 5.78
C PHE A 329 -19.78 24.71 5.73
N LYS A 330 -18.97 24.51 6.78
CA LYS A 330 -17.52 24.76 6.71
C LYS A 330 -16.85 23.52 6.09
N ARG A 331 -16.28 23.63 4.89
CA ARG A 331 -15.46 22.59 4.21
C ARG A 331 -14.30 21.99 5.04
N SER A 332 -14.14 22.34 6.31
CA SER A 332 -13.05 21.94 7.17
C SER A 332 -13.45 21.98 8.66
N SER A 333 -13.85 20.85 9.23
CA SER A 333 -13.58 20.59 10.65
C SER A 333 -12.06 20.38 10.77
N ARG A 334 -11.31 21.46 11.00
CA ARG A 334 -9.84 21.47 10.86
C ARG A 334 -9.17 20.75 12.02
N ILE A 335 -9.04 19.44 11.90
CA ILE A 335 -7.90 18.74 12.49
C ILE A 335 -6.68 19.17 11.67
N ASP A 336 -5.82 20.00 12.27
CA ASP A 336 -4.58 20.41 11.64
C ASP A 336 -3.50 19.38 11.96
N TRP A 337 -2.97 18.76 10.91
CA TRP A 337 -1.86 17.83 11.04
C TRP A 337 -0.56 18.56 10.92
N ARG A 338 0.34 18.27 11.85
CA ARG A 338 1.75 18.57 11.68
C ARG A 338 2.50 17.26 11.51
N LEU A 339 3.22 17.16 10.41
CA LEU A 339 4.22 16.12 10.27
C LEU A 339 5.28 16.38 11.36
N ALA A 340 5.39 15.46 12.31
CA ALA A 340 6.43 15.53 13.32
C ALA A 340 7.58 14.63 12.89
N ILE A 341 8.68 15.28 12.58
CA ILE A 341 9.95 14.65 12.33
C ILE A 341 10.63 14.58 13.70
N ASP A 342 10.56 13.40 14.34
CA ASP A 342 11.28 13.22 15.60
C ASP A 342 12.79 13.24 15.31
N ASN A 343 13.46 14.29 15.78
CA ASN A 343 14.91 14.43 15.71
C ASN A 343 15.57 14.00 17.03
N GLN A 344 14.78 13.61 18.04
CA GLN A 344 15.23 13.28 19.40
C GLN A 344 15.13 11.77 19.73
N SER A 345 14.45 10.96 18.92
CA SER A 345 14.58 9.50 19.01
C SER A 345 15.97 9.09 18.51
N THR A 346 16.85 8.76 19.45
CA THR A 346 18.31 8.65 19.28
C THR A 346 18.80 7.51 18.37
N LEU A 347 17.95 6.90 17.54
CA LEU A 347 18.33 5.79 16.66
C LEU A 347 17.82 5.91 15.21
N ILE A 348 16.78 6.68 14.91
CA ILE A 348 16.20 6.75 13.55
C ILE A 348 16.05 8.21 13.17
N THR A 349 17.03 8.74 12.45
CA THR A 349 16.85 10.07 11.85
C THR A 349 15.77 9.96 10.78
N SER A 350 14.79 10.85 10.86
CA SER A 350 13.65 11.10 9.96
C SER A 350 13.93 11.15 8.45
N LYS A 351 15.15 10.85 8.00
CA LYS A 351 15.63 10.89 6.63
C LYS A 351 15.89 9.50 6.02
N GLU A 352 15.95 8.42 6.81
CA GLU A 352 16.28 7.09 6.27
C GLU A 352 15.03 6.35 5.78
N GLY A 353 14.50 6.74 4.62
CA GLY A 353 13.41 6.03 3.96
C GLY A 353 13.10 6.61 2.58
N ASP A 354 11.92 6.28 2.05
CA ASP A 354 11.44 6.65 0.72
C ASP A 354 10.28 7.68 0.73
N GLY A 355 9.99 8.30 1.87
CA GLY A 355 8.88 9.23 2.06
C GLY A 355 7.56 8.56 2.47
N THR A 356 7.48 7.22 2.42
CA THR A 356 6.34 6.45 2.93
C THR A 356 6.78 5.33 3.89
N VAL A 357 7.85 4.62 3.57
CA VAL A 357 8.39 3.46 4.28
C VAL A 357 9.78 3.79 4.81
N LEU A 358 9.98 3.49 6.09
CA LEU A 358 11.27 3.66 6.75
C LEU A 358 12.23 2.54 6.35
N ASN A 359 13.52 2.86 6.23
CA ASN A 359 14.61 1.90 6.08
C ASN A 359 14.99 1.27 7.43
N TYR A 360 13.98 0.83 8.16
CA TYR A 360 14.14 0.23 9.47
C TYR A 360 13.46 -1.12 9.49
N GLY A 361 14.08 -2.07 10.17
CA GLY A 361 13.45 -3.33 10.52
C GLY A 361 14.05 -4.54 9.82
N LEU A 362 14.43 -4.37 8.55
CA LEU A 362 14.95 -5.46 7.72
C LEU A 362 16.25 -6.05 8.30
N ARG A 363 17.19 -5.19 8.69
CA ARG A 363 18.46 -5.64 9.27
C ARG A 363 18.31 -5.97 10.75
N GLU A 364 17.62 -5.11 11.48
CA GLU A 364 17.55 -5.12 12.94
C GLU A 364 16.70 -6.29 13.48
N PHE A 365 15.61 -6.64 12.79
CA PHE A 365 14.66 -7.67 13.29
C PHE A 365 14.67 -8.95 12.46
N LEU A 366 14.83 -8.85 11.14
CA LEU A 366 14.87 -10.03 10.26
C LEU A 366 16.29 -10.51 9.98
N GLY A 367 17.33 -9.72 10.32
CA GLY A 367 18.71 -10.10 10.05
C GLY A 367 18.98 -10.27 8.55
N VAL A 368 18.32 -9.47 7.70
CA VAL A 368 18.51 -9.53 6.25
C VAL A 368 19.98 -9.25 5.92
N ASP A 369 20.57 -10.11 5.09
CA ASP A 369 21.93 -9.92 4.57
C ASP A 369 22.03 -8.56 3.85
N PRO A 370 22.95 -7.67 4.25
CA PRO A 370 23.15 -6.39 3.59
C PRO A 370 23.38 -6.49 2.07
N GLN A 371 23.92 -7.61 1.56
CA GLN A 371 24.12 -7.82 0.12
C GLN A 371 22.80 -8.03 -0.66
N ARG A 372 21.69 -8.19 0.06
CA ARG A 372 20.33 -8.32 -0.50
C ARG A 372 19.50 -7.05 -0.37
N ILE A 373 20.07 -5.98 0.20
CA ILE A 373 19.42 -4.69 0.35
C ILE A 373 20.12 -3.67 -0.57
N TYR A 374 19.36 -3.11 -1.49
CA TYR A 374 19.82 -2.14 -2.48
C TYR A 374 19.12 -0.81 -2.21
N GLN A 375 19.90 0.23 -1.92
CA GLN A 375 19.37 1.53 -1.56
C GLN A 375 19.64 2.55 -2.67
N PHE A 376 18.64 3.37 -2.97
CA PHE A 376 18.72 4.43 -3.98
C PHE A 376 18.51 5.79 -3.32
N ASP A 377 19.49 6.68 -3.49
CA ASP A 377 19.49 8.01 -2.87
C ASP A 377 18.40 8.89 -3.46
N ARG A 378 17.58 9.50 -2.60
CA ARG A 378 16.52 10.48 -2.93
C ARG A 378 15.47 9.97 -3.92
N VAL A 379 15.24 8.66 -3.97
CA VAL A 379 14.13 8.08 -4.74
C VAL A 379 12.92 7.93 -3.84
N GLU A 380 11.82 8.59 -4.18
CA GLU A 380 10.56 8.50 -3.43
C GLU A 380 9.86 7.15 -3.65
N HIS A 381 8.97 6.79 -2.72
CA HIS A 381 8.27 5.51 -2.68
C HIS A 381 7.64 5.12 -4.01
N LEU A 382 6.86 6.03 -4.61
CA LEU A 382 6.18 5.78 -5.87
C LEU A 382 7.15 5.69 -7.05
N ASP A 383 8.26 6.42 -6.97
CA ASP A 383 9.26 6.46 -8.02
C ASP A 383 10.14 5.20 -8.03
N LEU A 384 10.16 4.40 -6.95
CA LEU A 384 10.84 3.10 -6.96
C LEU A 384 10.33 2.17 -8.06
N ALA A 385 9.07 2.33 -8.50
CA ALA A 385 8.51 1.55 -9.59
C ALA A 385 8.75 2.17 -10.98
N THR A 386 9.18 3.43 -11.08
CA THR A 386 9.31 4.15 -12.37
C THR A 386 10.73 4.64 -12.65
N HIS A 387 11.60 4.67 -11.64
CA HIS A 387 12.97 5.17 -11.73
C HIS A 387 13.84 4.23 -12.58
N PRO A 388 14.49 4.71 -13.67
CA PRO A 388 15.23 3.86 -14.59
C PRO A 388 16.31 3.00 -13.94
N ASP A 389 17.14 3.58 -13.07
CA ASP A 389 18.24 2.86 -12.42
C ASP A 389 17.73 1.78 -11.44
N VAL A 390 16.61 2.05 -10.78
CA VAL A 390 15.95 1.09 -9.89
C VAL A 390 15.46 -0.10 -10.70
N LEU A 391 14.78 0.16 -11.82
CA LEU A 391 14.25 -0.89 -12.69
C LEU A 391 15.36 -1.72 -13.33
N GLN A 392 16.46 -1.09 -13.76
CA GLN A 392 17.63 -1.80 -14.26
C GLN A 392 18.25 -2.72 -13.19
N CYS A 393 18.39 -2.22 -11.96
CA CYS A 393 18.84 -3.04 -10.83
C CYS A 393 17.89 -4.21 -10.56
N ALA A 394 16.58 -3.95 -10.48
CA ALA A 394 15.57 -4.97 -10.23
C ALA A 394 15.64 -6.11 -11.27
N VAL A 395 15.76 -5.77 -12.56
CA VAL A 395 15.87 -6.79 -13.62
C VAL A 395 17.20 -7.55 -13.59
N LYS A 396 18.29 -6.88 -13.22
CA LYS A 396 19.57 -7.55 -13.00
C LYS A 396 19.46 -8.61 -11.89
N LEU A 397 18.78 -8.28 -10.80
CA LEU A 397 18.54 -9.23 -9.69
C LEU A 397 17.64 -10.39 -10.09
N LEU A 398 16.65 -10.15 -10.95
CA LEU A 398 15.83 -11.21 -11.54
C LEU A 398 16.64 -12.15 -12.47
N SER A 399 17.77 -11.67 -13.00
CA SER A 399 18.65 -12.40 -13.94
C SER A 399 19.98 -12.88 -13.33
N SER A 400 20.24 -12.53 -12.06
CA SER A 400 21.19 -13.13 -11.07
C SER A 400 21.55 -14.59 -11.26
#